data_AF-A0A438FFF9-F1
#
_entry.id   AF-A0A438FFF9-F1
#
_cell.length_a   1.000
_cell.length_b   1.000
_cell.length_c   1.000
_cell.angle_alpha   90.00
_cell.angle_beta   90.00
_cell.angle_gamma   90.00
#
_symmetry.space_group_name_H-M   'P 1'
#
loop_
_entity.id
_entity.type
_entity.pdbx_description
1 polymer ?
#
loop_
_entity_poly.entity_id
_entity_poly.type
_entity_poly.pdbx_seq_one_letter_code
_entity_poly.pdbx_strand_id
1 'polypeptide(L)'
;MKFCYHMIDAIQRLGIELPFHGEIEVVLQRLHTKFNTLSDCHNNLYELAVGFRLLRQEGYYVSADVFNNLKDTEGKLQEKLSEDIKGLMGLYEASQLCIKGEDILEEIGNFSSQLLNAWNTHNDHSQARIVRNTLGHPHHRAWQGSWPKAFLAIFKAQMDG
;
A
#
# COMPACT_ATOMS: atom_id res chain seq x y z
N MET A 1 22.40 9.38 -6.21
CA MET A 1 21.91 8.34 -5.27
C MET A 1 20.61 7.78 -5.85
N LYS A 2 20.49 6.47 -6.08
CA LYS A 2 19.21 5.87 -6.50
C LYS A 2 18.41 5.56 -5.23
N PHE A 3 17.31 6.26 -5.00
CA PHE A 3 16.36 5.88 -3.95
C PHE A 3 15.50 4.71 -4.44
N CYS A 4 15.52 3.60 -3.72
CA CYS A 4 14.59 2.47 -3.92
C CYS A 4 13.34 2.68 -3.06
N TYR A 5 12.21 2.06 -3.40
CA TYR A 5 10.92 2.25 -2.69
C TYR A 5 11.02 1.99 -1.18
N HIS A 6 11.86 1.05 -0.76
CA HIS A 6 12.15 0.75 0.64
C HIS A 6 12.81 1.91 1.40
N MET A 7 13.61 2.73 0.72
CA MET A 7 14.24 3.90 1.34
C MET A 7 13.22 5.00 1.58
N ILE A 8 12.32 5.26 0.62
CA ILE A 8 11.24 6.23 0.78
C ILE A 8 10.30 5.78 1.89
N ASP A 9 9.94 4.50 1.90
CA ASP A 9 9.12 3.92 2.96
C ASP A 9 9.78 4.08 4.34
N ALA A 10 11.08 3.83 4.45
CA ALA A 10 11.82 4.04 5.69
C ALA A 10 11.87 5.52 6.10
N ILE A 11 12.11 6.43 5.16
CA ILE A 11 12.18 7.88 5.40
C ILE A 11 10.84 8.40 5.95
N GLN A 12 9.73 8.04 5.30
CA GLN A 12 8.39 8.45 5.76
C GLN A 12 8.02 7.81 7.11
N ARG A 13 8.36 6.52 7.32
CA ARG A 13 8.14 5.86 8.63
C ARG A 13 8.93 6.51 9.77
N LEU A 14 10.07 7.11 9.46
CA LEU A 14 10.90 7.84 10.41
C LEU A 14 10.47 9.30 10.58
N GLY A 15 9.59 9.83 9.72
CA GLY A 15 9.14 11.22 9.76
C GLY A 15 10.25 12.22 9.41
N ILE A 16 11.17 11.84 8.52
CA ILE A 16 12.34 12.64 8.13
C ILE A 16 12.36 12.98 6.63
N GLU A 17 11.20 12.99 5.98
CA GLU A 17 11.05 13.21 4.54
C GLU A 17 11.32 14.64 4.09
N LEU A 18 11.20 15.63 4.98
CA LEU A 18 11.29 17.05 4.63
C LEU A 18 12.57 17.42 3.84
N PRO A 19 13.79 16.98 4.23
CA PRO A 19 15.01 17.31 3.49
C PRO A 19 15.12 16.62 2.13
N PHE A 20 14.31 15.58 1.89
CA PHE A 20 14.36 14.73 0.69
C PHE A 20 13.14 14.92 -0.20
N HIS A 21 12.30 15.93 0.04
CA HIS A 21 11.02 16.11 -0.64
C HIS A 21 11.18 16.12 -2.17
N GLY A 22 12.21 16.80 -2.70
CA GLY A 22 12.47 16.84 -4.13
C GLY A 22 12.87 15.48 -4.72
N GLU A 23 13.71 14.72 -4.02
CA GLU A 23 14.14 13.39 -4.44
C GLU A 23 13.01 12.36 -4.34
N ILE A 24 12.18 12.45 -3.31
CA ILE A 24 11.00 11.61 -3.12
C ILE A 24 10.02 11.86 -4.27
N GLU A 25 9.71 13.13 -4.56
CA GLU A 25 8.81 13.52 -5.65
C GLU A 25 9.26 12.97 -7.01
N VAL A 26 10.56 13.08 -7.34
CA VAL A 26 11.11 12.53 -8.59
C VAL A 26 10.95 11.00 -8.67
N VAL A 27 11.06 10.29 -7.55
CA VAL A 27 10.86 8.83 -7.52
C VAL A 27 9.38 8.48 -7.64
N LEU A 28 8.49 9.21 -6.97
CA LEU A 28 7.05 9.00 -7.04
C LEU A 28 6.51 9.24 -8.46
N GLN A 29 6.98 10.28 -9.16
CA GLN A 29 6.60 10.52 -10.55
C GLN A 29 6.99 9.36 -11.48
N ARG A 30 8.20 8.82 -11.31
CA ARG A 30 8.66 7.63 -12.05
C ARG A 30 7.84 6.40 -11.71
N LEU A 31 7.51 6.23 -10.43
CA LEU A 31 6.68 5.13 -9.95
C LEU A 31 5.26 5.22 -10.51
N HIS A 32 4.65 6.41 -10.51
CA HIS A 32 3.33 6.66 -11.08
C HIS A 32 3.29 6.33 -12.57
N THR A 33 4.31 6.80 -13.32
CA THR A 33 4.48 6.44 -14.73
C THR A 33 4.56 4.91 -14.91
N LYS A 34 5.30 4.22 -14.04
CA LYS A 34 5.43 2.75 -14.08
C LYS A 34 4.08 2.05 -13.82
N PHE A 35 3.31 2.50 -12.84
CA PHE A 35 1.97 1.98 -12.54
C PHE A 35 0.98 2.18 -13.70
N ASN A 36 1.10 3.28 -14.45
CA ASN A 36 0.22 3.56 -15.59
C ASN A 36 0.62 2.87 -16.90
N THR A 37 1.88 2.45 -17.03
CA THR A 37 2.43 1.95 -18.31
C THR A 37 2.64 0.45 -18.37
N LEU A 38 2.69 -0.25 -17.23
CA LEU A 38 3.08 -1.66 -17.18
C LEU A 38 2.07 -2.49 -16.38
N SER A 39 1.29 -3.31 -17.07
CA SER A 39 0.36 -4.29 -16.46
C SER A 39 1.07 -5.47 -15.78
N ASP A 40 2.41 -5.59 -15.88
CA ASP A 40 3.14 -6.85 -15.61
C ASP A 40 4.40 -6.66 -14.73
N CYS A 41 4.61 -5.47 -14.14
CA CYS A 41 5.89 -5.11 -13.52
C CYS A 41 5.96 -5.34 -12.00
N HIS A 42 5.04 -6.10 -11.45
CA HIS A 42 4.79 -6.23 -10.02
C HIS A 42 4.97 -7.68 -9.54
N ASN A 43 6.05 -8.32 -9.98
CA ASN A 43 6.44 -9.69 -9.58
C ASN A 43 6.68 -9.84 -8.06
N ASN A 44 6.79 -8.74 -7.32
CA ASN A 44 6.94 -8.73 -5.87
C ASN A 44 5.72 -8.05 -5.22
N LEU A 45 5.00 -8.82 -4.41
CA LEU A 45 3.78 -8.40 -3.72
C LEU A 45 4.03 -7.20 -2.79
N TYR A 46 5.14 -7.22 -2.06
CA TYR A 46 5.50 -6.14 -1.15
C TYR A 46 5.82 -4.84 -1.90
N GLU A 47 6.55 -4.90 -3.03
CA GLU A 47 6.82 -3.71 -3.83
C GLU A 47 5.57 -3.12 -4.46
N LEU A 48 4.66 -3.97 -4.95
CA LEU A 48 3.36 -3.55 -5.44
C LEU A 48 2.58 -2.78 -4.38
N ALA A 49 2.41 -3.39 -3.21
CA ALA A 49 1.60 -2.82 -2.14
C ALA A 49 2.22 -1.53 -1.57
N VAL A 50 3.53 -1.51 -1.35
CA VAL A 50 4.25 -0.29 -0.91
C VAL A 50 4.16 0.80 -1.96
N GLY A 51 4.38 0.47 -3.24
CA GLY A 51 4.33 1.47 -4.31
C GLY A 51 2.95 2.12 -4.44
N PHE A 52 1.91 1.30 -4.42
CA PHE A 52 0.52 1.78 -4.39
C PHE A 52 0.26 2.69 -3.20
N ARG A 53 0.66 2.25 -2.00
CA ARG A 53 0.51 3.03 -0.78
C ARG A 53 1.22 4.38 -0.88
N LEU A 54 2.51 4.39 -1.23
CA LEU A 54 3.32 5.60 -1.33
C LEU A 54 2.69 6.63 -2.28
N LEU A 55 2.23 6.17 -3.46
CA LEU A 55 1.57 7.03 -4.43
C LEU A 55 0.29 7.66 -3.85
N ARG A 56 -0.60 6.84 -3.27
CA ARG A 56 -1.86 7.36 -2.71
C ARG A 56 -1.67 8.26 -1.50
N GLN A 57 -0.70 7.97 -0.63
CA GLN A 57 -0.37 8.83 0.51
C GLN A 57 0.04 10.24 0.08
N GLU A 58 0.70 10.35 -1.08
CA GLU A 58 1.21 11.61 -1.64
C GLU A 58 0.22 12.25 -2.63
N GLY A 59 -1.00 11.71 -2.74
CA GLY A 59 -2.09 12.28 -3.51
C GLY A 59 -2.14 11.86 -4.98
N TYR A 60 -1.31 10.91 -5.42
CA TYR A 60 -1.41 10.34 -6.75
C TYR A 60 -2.58 9.36 -6.84
N TYR A 61 -3.42 9.52 -7.87
CA TYR A 61 -4.44 8.54 -8.18
C TYR A 61 -3.81 7.31 -8.84
N VAL A 62 -4.11 6.14 -8.29
CA VAL A 62 -3.73 4.82 -8.80
C VAL A 62 -4.95 3.93 -8.66
N SER A 63 -5.41 3.28 -9.72
CA SER A 63 -6.56 2.36 -9.64
C SER A 63 -6.23 1.17 -8.75
N ALA A 64 -7.18 0.78 -7.90
CA ALA A 64 -7.12 -0.46 -7.12
C ALA A 64 -7.11 -1.72 -8.00
N ASP A 65 -7.48 -1.60 -9.28
CA ASP A 65 -7.48 -2.70 -10.25
C ASP A 65 -6.10 -3.32 -10.48
N VAL A 66 -5.03 -2.60 -10.11
CA VAL A 66 -3.66 -3.13 -10.11
C VAL A 66 -3.54 -4.43 -9.29
N PHE A 67 -4.42 -4.64 -8.31
CA PHE A 67 -4.45 -5.84 -7.50
C PHE A 67 -5.30 -6.98 -8.09
N ASN A 68 -5.99 -6.78 -9.22
CA ASN A 68 -6.80 -7.85 -9.84
C ASN A 68 -5.94 -9.06 -10.27
N ASN A 69 -4.64 -8.85 -10.52
CA ASN A 69 -3.69 -9.93 -10.81
C ASN A 69 -3.41 -10.87 -9.62
N LEU A 70 -3.83 -10.47 -8.41
CA LEU A 70 -3.76 -11.29 -7.21
C LEU A 70 -4.92 -12.30 -7.13
N LYS A 71 -5.90 -12.18 -8.02
CA LYS A 71 -7.03 -13.11 -8.10
C LYS A 71 -6.71 -14.28 -9.02
N ASP A 72 -7.26 -15.44 -8.70
CA ASP A 72 -7.22 -16.64 -9.54
C ASP A 72 -8.29 -16.58 -10.63
N THR A 73 -8.42 -17.67 -11.40
CA THR A 73 -9.42 -17.79 -12.47
C THR A 73 -10.86 -17.83 -11.95
N GLU A 74 -11.08 -18.10 -10.66
CA GLU A 74 -12.39 -18.05 -10.01
C GLU A 74 -12.71 -16.65 -9.45
N GLY A 75 -11.77 -15.71 -9.56
CA GLY A 75 -11.91 -14.35 -9.03
C GLY A 75 -11.64 -14.24 -7.52
N LYS A 76 -11.03 -15.26 -6.90
CA LYS A 76 -10.64 -15.26 -5.48
C LYS A 76 -9.18 -14.91 -5.31
N LEU A 77 -8.81 -14.28 -4.20
CA LEU A 77 -7.40 -14.04 -3.88
C LEU A 77 -6.62 -15.36 -3.78
N GLN A 78 -5.48 -15.42 -4.48
CA GLN A 78 -4.68 -16.63 -4.62
C GLN A 78 -4.12 -17.10 -3.25
N GLU A 79 -4.27 -18.38 -2.94
CA GLU A 79 -3.83 -18.94 -1.64
C GLU A 79 -2.33 -18.79 -1.37
N LYS A 80 -1.50 -18.85 -2.43
CA LYS A 80 -0.03 -18.68 -2.34
C LYS A 80 0.41 -17.33 -1.75
N LEU A 81 -0.48 -16.33 -1.73
CA LEU A 81 -0.20 -15.03 -1.09
C LEU A 81 0.05 -15.19 0.43
N SER A 82 -0.46 -16.26 1.04
CA SER A 82 -0.26 -16.57 2.46
C SER A 82 1.20 -16.86 2.84
N GLU A 83 2.04 -17.22 1.87
CA GLU A 83 3.45 -17.54 2.09
C GLU A 83 4.33 -16.30 2.27
N ASP A 84 3.91 -15.14 1.72
CA ASP A 84 4.64 -13.88 1.80
C ASP A 84 4.08 -12.97 2.89
N ILE A 85 4.49 -13.20 4.15
CA ILE A 85 4.07 -12.41 5.30
C ILE A 85 4.38 -10.92 5.13
N LYS A 86 5.52 -10.60 4.50
CA LYS A 86 5.92 -9.20 4.27
C LYS A 86 5.03 -8.54 3.22
N GLY A 87 4.71 -9.27 2.16
CA GLY A 87 3.73 -8.87 1.15
C GLY A 87 2.33 -8.67 1.74
N LEU A 88 1.87 -9.58 2.60
CA LEU A 88 0.59 -9.44 3.33
C LEU A 88 0.54 -8.19 4.21
N MET A 89 1.62 -7.88 4.93
CA MET A 89 1.70 -6.63 5.69
C MET A 89 1.60 -5.40 4.79
N GLY A 90 2.28 -5.43 3.64
CA GLY A 90 2.18 -4.37 2.64
C GLY A 90 0.75 -4.21 2.11
N LEU A 91 0.10 -5.33 1.74
CA LEU A 91 -1.28 -5.36 1.28
C LEU A 91 -2.25 -4.82 2.33
N TYR A 92 -2.07 -5.23 3.59
CA TYR A 92 -2.86 -4.71 4.68
C TYR A 92 -2.69 -3.20 4.77
N GLU A 93 -1.47 -2.66 4.82
CA GLU A 93 -1.27 -1.20 4.86
C GLU A 93 -1.85 -0.46 3.64
N ALA A 94 -1.75 -1.04 2.44
CA ALA A 94 -2.30 -0.49 1.20
C ALA A 94 -3.83 -0.45 1.19
N SER A 95 -4.47 -1.52 1.69
CA SER A 95 -5.94 -1.66 1.75
C SER A 95 -6.61 -0.54 2.52
N GLN A 96 -5.91 0.05 3.47
CA GLN A 96 -6.47 1.07 4.33
C GLN A 96 -6.52 2.47 3.67
N LEU A 97 -5.96 2.61 2.47
CA LEU A 97 -6.12 3.77 1.61
C LEU A 97 -7.30 3.58 0.62
N CYS A 98 -8.20 2.66 0.94
CA CYS A 98 -9.45 2.41 0.21
C CYS A 98 -10.33 3.67 0.18
N ILE A 99 -10.85 3.96 -1.01
CA ILE A 99 -11.91 4.95 -1.21
C ILE A 99 -13.22 4.26 -1.58
N LYS A 100 -14.33 5.00 -1.50
CA LYS A 100 -15.67 4.45 -1.77
C LYS A 100 -15.74 3.83 -3.16
N GLY A 101 -16.20 2.57 -3.24
CA GLY A 101 -16.37 1.81 -4.49
C GLY A 101 -15.20 0.89 -4.85
N GLU A 102 -14.19 0.75 -3.99
CA GLU A 102 -13.04 -0.11 -4.23
C GLU A 102 -13.11 -1.43 -3.46
N ASP A 103 -14.06 -2.27 -3.85
CA ASP A 103 -14.35 -3.56 -3.19
C ASP A 103 -13.11 -4.47 -3.09
N ILE A 104 -12.20 -4.41 -4.07
CA ILE A 104 -10.95 -5.19 -4.04
C ILE A 104 -10.04 -4.81 -2.88
N LEU A 105 -9.97 -3.54 -2.47
CA LEU A 105 -9.14 -3.16 -1.32
C LEU A 105 -9.77 -3.59 -0.02
N GLU A 106 -11.11 -3.56 0.08
CA GLU A 106 -11.82 -4.11 1.23
C GLU A 106 -11.57 -5.62 1.36
N GLU A 107 -11.68 -6.36 0.25
CA GLU A 107 -11.40 -7.79 0.17
C GLU A 107 -9.96 -8.10 0.60
N ILE A 108 -8.97 -7.39 0.03
CA ILE A 108 -7.55 -7.53 0.37
C ILE A 108 -7.28 -7.20 1.84
N GLY A 109 -7.93 -6.16 2.38
CA GLY A 109 -7.78 -5.77 3.78
C GLY A 109 -8.27 -6.85 4.73
N ASN A 110 -9.44 -7.42 4.45
CA ASN A 110 -10.00 -8.52 5.23
C ASN A 110 -9.14 -9.78 5.13
N PHE A 111 -8.75 -10.17 3.91
CA PHE A 111 -7.92 -11.35 3.65
C PHE A 111 -6.55 -11.25 4.35
N SER A 112 -5.84 -10.14 4.15
CA SER A 112 -4.53 -9.92 4.75
C SER A 112 -4.60 -9.85 6.28
N SER A 113 -5.62 -9.19 6.85
CA SER A 113 -5.81 -9.13 8.30
C SER A 113 -6.03 -10.51 8.91
N GLN A 114 -6.87 -11.35 8.29
CA GLN A 114 -7.15 -12.70 8.77
C GLN A 114 -5.88 -13.57 8.77
N LEU A 115 -5.13 -13.57 7.67
CA LEU A 115 -3.89 -14.36 7.55
C LEU A 115 -2.80 -13.87 8.52
N LEU A 116 -2.62 -12.55 8.67
CA LEU A 116 -1.65 -12.00 9.60
C LEU A 116 -1.99 -12.33 11.06
N ASN A 117 -3.27 -12.31 11.43
CA ASN A 117 -3.72 -12.72 12.76
C ASN A 117 -3.48 -14.22 12.99
N ALA A 118 -3.85 -15.07 12.03
CA ALA A 118 -3.61 -16.52 12.11
C ALA A 118 -2.11 -16.84 12.17
N TRP A 119 -1.27 -16.13 11.42
CA TRP A 119 0.18 -16.29 11.50
C TRP A 119 0.71 -15.89 12.88
N ASN A 120 0.22 -14.78 13.43
CA ASN A 120 0.64 -14.27 14.74
C ASN A 120 0.25 -15.19 15.91
N THR A 121 -0.83 -15.97 15.84
CA THR A 121 -1.19 -16.93 16.90
C THR A 121 -0.26 -18.14 16.96
N HIS A 122 0.43 -18.46 15.86
CA HIS A 122 1.31 -19.63 15.75
C HIS A 122 2.81 -19.29 15.83
N ASN A 123 3.16 -18.00 15.93
CA ASN A 123 4.54 -17.53 15.92
C ASN A 123 4.77 -16.53 17.05
N ASP A 124 5.70 -16.82 17.97
CA ASP A 124 5.98 -15.96 19.14
C ASP A 124 7.38 -15.31 19.08
N HIS A 125 7.87 -15.06 17.87
CA HIS A 125 9.18 -14.44 17.63
C HIS A 125 9.08 -12.94 17.31
N SER A 126 10.21 -12.25 17.24
CA SER A 126 10.31 -10.80 17.00
C SER A 126 9.47 -10.27 15.83
N GLN A 127 9.27 -11.09 14.79
CA GLN A 127 8.42 -10.80 13.63
C GLN A 127 6.93 -10.66 14.00
N ALA A 128 6.44 -11.42 14.99
CA ALA A 128 5.08 -11.31 15.52
C ALA A 128 4.80 -9.91 16.09
N ARG A 129 5.80 -9.28 16.71
CA ARG A 129 5.70 -7.90 17.18
C ARG A 129 5.54 -6.90 16.03
N ILE A 130 6.25 -7.12 14.93
CA ILE A 130 6.14 -6.25 13.74
C ILE A 130 4.75 -6.40 13.12
N VAL A 131 4.25 -7.63 12.97
CA VAL A 131 2.90 -7.91 12.47
C VAL A 131 1.81 -7.26 13.34
N ARG A 132 1.88 -7.42 14.67
CA ARG A 132 0.95 -6.76 15.61
C ARG A 132 1.00 -5.24 15.48
N ASN A 133 2.19 -4.66 15.36
CA ASN A 133 2.33 -3.22 15.17
C ASN A 133 1.72 -2.75 13.85
N THR A 134 1.94 -3.46 12.74
CA THR A 134 1.35 -3.14 11.44
C THR A 134 -0.17 -3.21 11.47
N LEU A 135 -0.75 -4.22 12.15
CA LEU A 135 -2.19 -4.35 12.31
C LEU A 135 -2.80 -3.23 13.18
N GLY A 136 -2.13 -2.84 14.26
CA GLY A 136 -2.62 -1.80 15.17
C GLY A 136 -2.40 -0.38 14.66
N HIS A 137 -1.31 -0.15 13.93
CA HIS A 137 -0.85 1.17 13.48
C HIS A 137 -0.40 1.12 12.01
N PRO A 138 -1.30 0.81 11.07
CA PRO A 138 -0.96 0.82 9.66
C PRO A 138 -0.53 2.23 9.24
N HIS A 139 0.54 2.31 8.45
CA HIS A 139 1.30 3.55 8.22
C HIS A 139 0.47 4.76 7.72
N HIS A 140 -0.65 4.52 7.03
CA HIS A 140 -1.55 5.57 6.56
C HIS A 140 -2.45 6.17 7.68
N ARG A 141 -2.71 5.45 8.79
CA ARG A 141 -3.60 5.90 9.87
C ARG A 141 -2.92 6.87 10.83
N ALA A 142 -1.59 6.87 10.85
CA ALA A 142 -0.78 7.71 11.73
C ALA A 142 -0.76 9.20 11.30
N TRP A 143 -1.27 9.54 10.11
CA TRP A 143 -1.17 10.89 9.53
C TRP A 143 -2.49 11.41 8.93
N GLN A 144 -3.64 11.06 9.52
CA GLN A 144 -4.96 11.60 9.11
C GLN A 144 -5.13 13.13 9.36
N GLY A 145 -4.05 13.87 9.64
CA GLY A 145 -4.09 15.30 9.99
C GLY A 145 -3.93 16.29 8.81
N SER A 146 -3.43 15.87 7.65
CA SER A 146 -3.32 16.77 6.49
C SER A 146 -3.32 16.01 5.17
N TRP A 147 -4.51 15.80 4.60
CA TRP A 147 -4.59 15.51 3.18
C TRP A 147 -3.97 16.69 2.40
N PRO A 148 -3.05 16.46 1.45
CA PRO A 148 -2.66 17.49 0.50
C PRO A 148 -3.92 18.04 -0.17
N LYS A 149 -4.08 19.37 -0.23
CA LYS A 149 -5.26 20.04 -0.80
C LYS A 149 -5.63 19.53 -2.20
N ALA A 150 -4.65 19.03 -2.95
CA ALA A 150 -4.81 18.41 -4.26
C ALA A 150 -5.68 17.13 -4.21
N PHE A 151 -5.53 16.28 -3.20
CA PHE A 151 -6.33 15.06 -3.07
C PHE A 151 -7.79 15.38 -2.75
N LEU A 152 -8.04 16.34 -1.86
CA LEU A 152 -9.41 16.81 -1.58
C LEU A 152 -10.08 17.43 -2.80
N ALA A 153 -9.33 18.15 -3.64
CA ALA A 153 -9.84 18.76 -4.86
C ALA A 153 -10.21 17.71 -5.93
N ILE A 154 -9.38 16.69 -6.12
CA ILE A 154 -9.66 15.56 -7.03
C ILE A 154 -10.84 14.74 -6.52
N PHE A 155 -10.84 14.40 -5.22
CA PHE A 155 -11.93 13.65 -4.58
C PHE A 155 -13.27 14.40 -4.68
N LYS A 156 -13.27 15.72 -4.53
CA LYS A 156 -14.47 16.55 -4.68
C LYS A 156 -14.96 16.62 -6.12
N ALA A 157 -14.05 16.74 -7.09
CA ALA A 157 -14.40 16.75 -8.51
C ALA A 157 -15.05 15.44 -9.01
N GLN A 158 -14.75 14.31 -8.36
CA GLN A 158 -15.34 13.00 -8.69
C GLN A 158 -16.66 12.68 -7.96
N MET A 159 -17.07 13.47 -6.97
CA MET A 159 -18.35 13.31 -6.27
C MET A 159 -19.44 14.25 -6.82
N ASP A 160 -19.03 15.33 -7.49
CA ASP A 160 -19.91 16.39 -8.00
C ASP A 160 -20.19 16.27 -9.52
N GLY A 161 -19.78 15.18 -10.17
CA GLY A 161 -20.00 14.89 -11.60
C GLY A 161 -20.60 13.52 -11.84
#